data_AF-A0A6A7Y3C6-F1
#
_entry.id   AF-A0A6A7Y3C6-F1
#
_cell.length_a   1.000
_cell.length_b   1.000
_cell.length_c   1.000
_cell.angle_alpha   90.00
_cell.angle_beta   90.00
_cell.angle_gamma   90.00
#
_symmetry.space_group_name_H-M   'P 1'
#
loop_
_entity.id
_entity.type
_entity.pdbx_description
1 polymer ?
#
loop_
_entity_poly.entity_id
_entity_poly.type
_entity_poly.pdbx_seq_one_letter_code
_entity_poly.pdbx_strand_id
1 'polypeptide(L)'
;MGFASTLRHHSRRSDRLLRRMPIEYFEIGPYVPEPETIGFLGDEPIAARVHDLNGHVFEFAGVLADGPVTRQVESLAPGEFLIGRRMIYRQRR
;
A
#
# COMPACT_ATOMS: atom_id res chain seq x y z
N MET A 1 -12.75 49.17 -5.04
CA MET A 1 -13.87 48.37 -5.58
C MET A 1 -13.41 47.86 -6.94
N GLY A 2 -13.35 46.57 -7.30
CA GLY A 2 -13.65 45.30 -6.65
C GLY A 2 -12.90 44.17 -7.39
N PHE A 3 -12.76 43.03 -6.74
CA PHE A 3 -11.99 41.85 -7.17
C PHE A 3 -12.66 41.07 -8.31
N ALA A 4 -11.87 40.42 -9.16
CA ALA A 4 -12.29 39.24 -9.91
C ALA A 4 -11.09 38.33 -10.23
N SER A 5 -10.88 37.34 -9.37
CA SER A 5 -10.01 36.18 -9.57
C SER A 5 -10.49 35.36 -10.77
N THR A 6 -9.59 34.92 -11.64
CA THR A 6 -9.89 33.87 -12.62
C THR A 6 -8.84 32.76 -12.52
N LEU A 7 -9.17 31.75 -11.70
CA LEU A 7 -8.54 30.43 -11.74
C LEU A 7 -8.79 29.83 -13.13
N ARG A 8 -7.72 29.54 -13.88
CA ARG A 8 -7.82 28.69 -15.08
C ARG A 8 -7.59 27.24 -14.69
N HIS A 9 -8.71 26.53 -14.64
CA HIS A 9 -8.81 25.08 -14.74
C HIS A 9 -8.01 24.58 -15.95
N HIS A 10 -6.93 23.83 -15.74
CA HIS A 10 -6.36 22.96 -16.77
C HIS A 10 -6.62 21.50 -16.42
N SER A 11 -7.73 21.03 -16.98
CA SER A 11 -7.86 19.77 -17.72
C SER A 11 -7.24 18.50 -17.11
N ARG A 12 -8.09 17.78 -16.37
CA ARG A 12 -8.09 16.31 -16.24
C ARG A 12 -7.96 15.65 -17.63
N ARG A 13 -6.77 15.22 -18.03
CA ARG A 13 -6.61 14.36 -19.23
C ARG A 13 -5.24 13.69 -19.32
N SER A 14 -4.95 12.74 -18.43
CA SER A 14 -3.85 11.78 -18.68
C SER A 14 -3.96 10.41 -18.01
N ASP A 15 -5.12 9.96 -17.49
CA ASP A 15 -5.18 8.67 -16.76
C ASP A 15 -5.52 7.42 -17.59
N ARG A 16 -5.59 7.52 -18.93
CA ARG A 16 -6.21 6.46 -19.75
C ARG A 16 -5.28 5.60 -20.61
N LEU A 17 -3.96 5.63 -20.38
CA LEU A 17 -2.99 4.86 -21.18
C LEU A 17 -1.95 4.03 -20.41
N LEU A 18 -2.09 3.87 -19.09
CA LEU A 18 -1.25 2.93 -18.30
C LEU A 18 -1.88 1.53 -18.18
N ARG A 19 -2.58 1.05 -19.20
CA ARG A 19 -3.09 -0.33 -19.21
C ARG A 19 -2.10 -1.26 -19.89
N ARG A 20 -1.56 -2.20 -19.08
CA ARG A 20 -0.89 -3.48 -19.43
C ARG A 20 0.60 -3.60 -19.11
N MET A 21 1.15 -2.86 -18.15
CA MET A 21 2.29 -3.42 -17.42
C MET A 21 1.75 -4.33 -16.32
N PRO A 22 2.21 -5.59 -16.20
CA PRO A 22 1.93 -6.37 -15.00
C PRO A 22 2.41 -5.55 -13.82
N ILE A 23 1.50 -5.24 -12.90
CA ILE A 23 1.87 -4.53 -11.69
C ILE A 23 2.68 -5.52 -10.89
N GLU A 24 4.00 -5.32 -10.85
CA GLU A 24 4.88 -6.03 -9.95
C GLU A 24 4.49 -5.59 -8.54
N TYR A 25 3.76 -6.45 -7.84
CA TYR A 25 3.60 -6.32 -6.41
C TYR A 25 4.61 -7.23 -5.74
N PHE A 26 5.40 -6.63 -4.87
CA PHE A 26 6.38 -7.33 -4.09
C PHE A 26 5.65 -7.86 -2.85
N GLU A 27 5.31 -9.15 -2.89
CA GLU A 27 4.98 -9.88 -1.67
C GLU A 27 6.28 -10.09 -0.89
N ILE A 28 6.29 -9.71 0.38
CA ILE A 28 7.44 -10.01 1.23
C ILE A 28 7.30 -11.48 1.62
N GLY A 29 8.12 -12.33 1.00
CA GLY A 29 8.22 -13.74 1.37
C GLY A 29 9.67 -14.11 1.63
N PRO A 30 9.95 -15.00 2.60
CA PRO A 30 9.34 -15.13 3.91
C PRO A 30 9.69 -13.94 4.84
N TYR A 31 8.95 -13.79 5.93
CA TYR A 31 9.15 -12.72 6.91
C TYR A 31 9.09 -13.24 8.35
N VAL A 32 9.64 -12.47 9.28
CA VAL A 32 9.59 -12.73 10.72
C VAL A 32 8.80 -11.60 11.40
N PRO A 33 7.62 -11.87 11.98
CA PRO A 33 6.87 -10.86 12.72
C PRO A 33 7.55 -10.54 14.05
N GLU A 34 7.54 -9.25 14.43
CA GLU A 34 7.90 -8.84 15.78
C GLU A 34 6.81 -9.29 16.79
N PRO A 35 7.16 -9.49 18.08
CA PRO A 35 6.23 -10.00 19.08
C PRO A 35 5.07 -9.05 19.39
N GLU A 36 5.19 -7.76 19.04
CA GLU A 36 4.12 -6.79 19.26
C GLU A 36 2.98 -7.00 18.24
N THR A 37 1.82 -7.43 18.75
CA THR A 37 0.58 -7.54 17.97
C THR A 37 -0.30 -6.32 18.20
N ILE A 38 -0.67 -5.61 17.14
CA ILE A 38 -1.48 -4.38 17.19
C ILE A 38 -2.97 -4.63 16.92
N GLY A 39 -3.33 -5.85 16.53
CA GLY A 39 -4.71 -6.24 16.28
C GLY A 39 -4.81 -7.59 15.59
N PHE A 40 -6.01 -7.88 15.09
CA PHE A 40 -6.30 -9.12 14.38
C PHE A 40 -7.12 -8.82 13.13
N LEU A 41 -6.81 -9.51 12.04
CA LEU A 41 -7.59 -9.54 10.82
C LEU A 41 -8.27 -10.91 10.71
N GLY A 42 -9.49 -11.01 11.25
CA GLY A 42 -10.10 -12.32 11.49
C GLY A 42 -9.33 -13.05 12.58
N ASP A 43 -8.82 -14.25 12.27
CA ASP A 43 -8.00 -15.06 13.18
C ASP A 43 -6.48 -14.83 12.98
N GLU A 44 -6.09 -13.95 12.06
CA GLU A 44 -4.69 -13.67 11.74
C GLU A 44 -4.18 -12.49 12.59
N PRO A 45 -3.13 -12.66 13.42
CA PRO A 45 -2.57 -11.56 14.19
C PRO A 45 -1.84 -10.57 13.28
N ILE A 46 -2.02 -9.28 13.55
CA ILE A 46 -1.34 -8.20 12.85
C ILE A 46 -0.15 -7.78 13.69
N ALA A 47 1.06 -8.07 13.22
CA ALA A 47 2.29 -7.58 13.85
C ALA A 47 2.44 -6.07 13.61
N ALA A 48 2.92 -5.32 14.61
CA ALA A 48 3.29 -3.91 14.42
C ALA A 48 4.33 -3.76 13.31
N ARG A 49 5.29 -4.71 13.30
CA ARG A 49 6.43 -4.73 12.40
C ARG A 49 6.77 -6.14 11.97
N VAL A 50 7.39 -6.24 10.81
CA VAL A 50 7.99 -7.48 10.31
C VAL A 50 9.39 -7.22 9.76
N HIS A 51 10.17 -8.28 9.66
CA HIS A 51 11.49 -8.29 9.03
C HIS A 51 11.49 -9.22 7.82
N ASP A 52 12.11 -8.83 6.72
CA ASP A 52 12.47 -9.78 5.67
C ASP A 52 13.75 -10.55 6.04
N LEU A 53 14.14 -11.52 5.21
CA LEU A 53 15.38 -12.27 5.40
C LEU A 53 16.67 -11.43 5.26
N ASN A 54 16.57 -10.24 4.68
CA ASN A 54 17.69 -9.31 4.52
C ASN A 54 17.81 -8.34 5.69
N GLY A 55 16.89 -8.41 6.67
CA GLY A 55 16.84 -7.51 7.83
C GLY A 55 16.18 -6.16 7.53
N HIS A 56 15.48 -6.01 6.40
CA HIS A 56 14.65 -4.83 6.17
C HIS A 56 13.43 -4.86 7.08
N VAL A 57 13.16 -3.72 7.72
CA VAL A 57 12.03 -3.56 8.63
C VAL A 57 10.85 -2.93 7.89
N PHE A 58 9.67 -3.50 8.09
CA PHE A 58 8.43 -2.97 7.57
C PHE A 58 7.44 -2.75 8.72
N GLU A 59 6.68 -1.66 8.64
CA GLU A 59 5.69 -1.26 9.64
C GLU A 59 4.29 -1.37 9.06
N PHE A 60 3.33 -1.82 9.87
CA PHE A 60 1.95 -1.99 9.41
C PHE A 60 1.36 -0.65 8.94
N ALA A 61 0.84 -0.64 7.72
CA ALA A 61 0.27 0.54 7.07
C ALA A 61 -1.25 0.41 6.83
N GLY A 62 -1.79 -0.80 6.77
CA GLY A 62 -3.22 -1.01 6.63
C GLY A 62 -3.61 -2.39 6.12
N VAL A 63 -4.87 -2.50 5.71
CA VAL A 63 -5.46 -3.72 5.18
C VAL A 63 -6.12 -3.43 3.84
N LEU A 64 -5.98 -4.34 2.89
CA LEU A 64 -6.76 -4.36 1.67
C LEU A 64 -8.26 -4.46 1.99
N ALA A 65 -9.03 -3.56 1.39
CA ALA A 65 -10.48 -3.58 1.43
C ALA A 65 -11.05 -4.88 0.81
N ASP A 66 -12.33 -5.17 1.02
CA ASP A 66 -12.97 -6.27 0.31
C ASP A 66 -13.11 -5.94 -1.18
N GLY A 67 -12.55 -6.78 -2.05
CA GLY A 67 -12.62 -6.58 -3.50
C GLY A 67 -11.51 -7.28 -4.28
N PRO A 68 -11.40 -7.02 -5.59
CA PRO A 68 -10.37 -7.63 -6.43
C PRO A 68 -8.99 -7.13 -6.00
N VAL A 69 -8.13 -8.03 -5.52
CA VAL A 69 -6.75 -7.75 -5.09
C VAL A 69 -5.98 -6.94 -6.14
N THR A 70 -6.16 -7.29 -7.42
CA THR A 70 -5.51 -6.62 -8.55
C THR A 70 -5.75 -5.11 -8.62
N ARG A 71 -6.95 -4.63 -8.26
CA ARG A 71 -7.27 -3.19 -8.27
C ARG A 71 -6.74 -2.45 -7.05
N GLN A 72 -6.53 -3.15 -5.95
CA GLN A 72 -6.10 -2.53 -4.71
C GLN A 72 -4.57 -2.46 -4.64
N VAL A 73 -3.90 -3.43 -5.23
CA VAL A 73 -2.47 -3.39 -5.50
C VAL A 73 -2.10 -2.14 -6.33
N GLU A 74 -2.93 -1.76 -7.31
CA GLU A 74 -2.76 -0.51 -8.11
C GLU A 74 -2.76 0.76 -7.26
N SER A 75 -3.32 0.70 -6.04
CA SER A 75 -3.46 1.85 -5.15
C SER A 75 -2.38 1.93 -4.07
N LEU A 76 -1.45 0.98 -4.01
CA LEU A 76 -0.35 1.01 -3.04
C LEU A 76 0.57 2.21 -3.27
N ALA A 77 0.93 2.88 -2.19
CA ALA A 77 1.91 3.96 -2.25
C ALA A 77 3.33 3.40 -2.46
N PRO A 78 4.27 4.19 -3.03
CA PRO A 78 5.67 3.77 -3.12
C PRO A 78 6.24 3.38 -1.75
N GLY A 79 6.85 2.18 -1.69
CA GLY A 79 7.39 1.61 -0.46
C GLY A 79 6.36 0.87 0.40
N GLU A 80 5.12 0.70 -0.07
CA GLU A 80 4.14 -0.22 0.50
C GLU A 80 4.21 -1.58 -0.19
N PHE A 81 4.04 -2.62 0.61
CA PHE A 81 4.23 -4.01 0.26
C PHE A 81 3.07 -4.83 0.83
N LEU A 82 2.72 -5.90 0.14
CA LEU A 82 1.73 -6.85 0.65
C LEU A 82 2.42 -7.95 1.43
N ILE A 83 1.81 -8.28 2.56
CA ILE A 83 2.18 -9.42 3.39
C ILE A 83 0.95 -10.30 3.57
N GLY A 84 1.11 -11.57 3.21
CA GLY A 84 -0.01 -12.49 3.13
C GLY A 84 -1.08 -11.99 2.16
N ARG A 85 -2.35 -12.25 2.48
CA ARG A 85 -3.44 -12.01 1.53
C ARG A 85 -3.96 -10.58 1.52
N ARG A 86 -3.79 -9.84 2.63
CA ARG A 86 -4.54 -8.60 2.86
C ARG A 86 -3.78 -7.53 3.63
N MET A 87 -2.63 -7.81 4.23
CA MET A 87 -1.96 -6.81 5.06
C MET A 87 -1.00 -5.98 4.22
N ILE A 88 -0.98 -4.68 4.46
CA ILE A 88 -0.10 -3.73 3.81
C ILE A 88 0.92 -3.27 4.85
N TYR A 89 2.19 -3.39 4.49
CA TYR A 89 3.30 -2.90 5.30
C TYR A 89 4.13 -1.90 4.51
N ARG A 90 4.70 -0.91 5.18
CA ARG A 90 5.57 0.10 4.57
C ARG A 90 7.00 -0.10 5.03
N GLN A 91 7.94 -0.11 4.09
CA GLN A 91 9.36 -0.21 4.42
C GLN A 91 9.81 1.04 5.18
N ARG A 92 10.43 0.84 6.35
CA ARG A 92 11.01 1.93 7.13
C ARG A 92 12.38 2.29 6.52
N ARG A 93 12.62 3.59 6.33
CA ARG A 93 13.93 4.11 5.93
C ARG A 93 14.90 4.17 7.10
#